data_AF-A0AA86UN22-F1
#
_entry.id   AF-A0AA86UN22-F1
#
_cell.length_a   1.000
_cell.length_b   1.000
_cell.length_c   1.000
_cell.angle_alpha   90.00
_cell.angle_beta   90.00
_cell.angle_gamma   90.00
#
_symmetry.space_group_name_H-M   'P 1'
#
loop_
_entity.id
_entity.type
_entity.pdbx_description
1 polymer ?
#
loop_
_entity_poly.entity_id
_entity_poly.type
_entity_poly.pdbx_seq_one_letter_code
_entity_poly.pdbx_strand_id
1 'polypeptide(L)'
;MLYLQFNIKQLLLNYIYKTSRWADDIPRVRQGVSTGDVISQKLFLACVDQILFELNEKGYRAVMYADDLTVLHKRGEYHQTVELLANMFQKIGLVINKDKCEGTDPSSGNTTGVIEFLGQNIGINSEPIAVQIQKQLQTRIN
;
A
#
# COMPACT_ATOMS: atom_id res chain seq x y z
N MET A 1 4.87 -23.64 6.26
CA MET A 1 4.49 -22.20 6.24
C MET A 1 3.15 -22.09 6.97
N LEU A 2 3.13 -21.51 8.18
CA LEU A 2 1.93 -21.38 8.99
C LEU A 2 1.08 -20.23 8.43
N TYR A 3 -0.02 -20.55 7.74
CA TYR A 3 -1.03 -19.56 7.38
C TYR A 3 -1.89 -19.26 8.60
N LEU A 4 -1.64 -18.13 9.27
CA LEU A 4 -2.61 -17.53 10.18
C LEU A 4 -3.75 -16.96 9.34
N GLN A 5 -4.81 -17.73 9.11
CA GLN A 5 -6.08 -17.22 8.60
C GLN A 5 -6.67 -16.28 9.67
N PHE A 6 -6.35 -14.99 9.59
CA PHE A 6 -7.01 -13.99 10.41
C PHE A 6 -8.45 -13.82 9.92
N ASN A 7 -9.40 -14.18 10.77
CA ASN A 7 -10.81 -13.95 10.49
C ASN A 7 -11.10 -12.44 10.58
N ILE A 8 -11.05 -11.74 9.44
CA ILE A 8 -11.27 -10.29 9.31
C ILE A 8 -12.61 -9.88 9.95
N LYS A 9 -13.64 -10.73 9.89
CA LYS A 9 -14.93 -10.48 10.57
C LYS A 9 -14.75 -10.42 12.08
N GLN A 10 -13.95 -11.31 12.66
CA GLN A 10 -13.66 -11.30 14.10
C GLN A 10 -12.86 -10.05 14.52
N LEU A 11 -11.93 -9.60 13.66
CA LEU A 11 -11.12 -8.41 13.92
C LEU A 11 -11.97 -7.12 13.86
N LEU A 12 -12.87 -7.03 12.86
CA LEU A 12 -13.86 -5.97 12.73
C LEU A 12 -14.88 -6.00 13.88
N LEU A 13 -15.39 -7.18 14.24
CA LEU A 13 -16.28 -7.36 15.40
C LEU A 13 -15.59 -6.91 16.69
N ASN A 14 -14.35 -7.31 16.91
CA ASN A 14 -13.58 -6.88 18.08
C ASN A 14 -13.29 -5.37 18.08
N TYR A 15 -13.07 -4.76 16.91
CA TYR A 15 -12.92 -3.31 16.78
C TYR A 15 -14.20 -2.58 17.16
N ILE A 16 -15.32 -2.97 16.52
CA ILE A 16 -16.65 -2.43 16.80
C ILE A 16 -16.99 -2.60 18.28
N TYR A 17 -16.70 -3.76 18.88
CA TYR A 17 -16.98 -4.05 20.30
C TYR A 17 -16.13 -3.22 21.27
N LYS A 18 -14.87 -2.94 20.91
CA LYS A 18 -13.98 -2.09 21.72
C LYS A 18 -14.33 -0.61 21.62
N THR A 19 -14.69 -0.12 20.43
CA THR A 19 -15.08 1.28 20.23
C THR A 19 -16.50 1.54 20.75
N SER A 20 -17.40 0.54 20.73
CA SER A 20 -18.76 0.66 21.27
C SER A 20 -18.85 0.73 22.79
N ARG A 21 -17.85 0.25 23.54
CA ARG A 21 -17.78 0.43 25.00
C ARG A 21 -17.56 1.89 25.44
N TRP A 22 -17.24 2.78 24.49
CA TRP A 22 -17.03 4.23 24.71
C TRP A 22 -17.94 5.08 23.80
N ALA A 23 -18.94 4.48 23.15
CA ALA A 23 -19.63 5.08 21.99
C ALA A 23 -20.86 5.94 22.30
N ASP A 24 -21.16 6.25 23.55
CA ASP A 24 -22.26 7.17 23.85
C ASP A 24 -21.93 8.62 23.40
N ASP A 25 -20.63 8.95 23.22
CA ASP A 25 -20.16 10.30 22.82
C ASP A 25 -19.45 10.37 21.46
N ILE A 26 -19.30 9.26 20.72
CA ILE A 26 -18.61 9.29 19.42
C ILE A 26 -19.63 9.64 18.33
N PRO A 27 -19.50 10.79 17.62
CA PRO A 27 -20.37 11.12 16.49
C PRO A 27 -20.39 9.93 15.54
N ARG A 28 -21.58 9.47 15.12
CA ARG A 28 -21.75 8.31 14.23
C ARG A 28 -20.80 8.43 13.03
N VAL A 29 -19.63 7.80 13.11
CA VAL A 29 -18.63 7.80 12.04
C VAL A 29 -19.23 6.98 10.93
N ARG A 30 -19.75 7.65 9.90
CA ARG A 30 -20.45 6.99 8.79
C ARG A 30 -19.51 6.13 7.94
N GLN A 31 -18.22 6.46 7.91
CA GLN A 31 -17.16 5.77 7.16
C GLN A 31 -15.77 6.17 7.70
N GLY A 32 -14.81 5.24 7.65
CA GLY A 32 -13.41 5.46 8.03
C GLY A 32 -13.02 4.85 9.38
N VAL A 33 -11.71 4.70 9.59
CA VAL A 33 -11.12 4.28 10.88
C VAL A 33 -10.33 5.46 11.42
N SER A 34 -10.37 5.70 12.74
CA SER A 34 -9.64 6.81 13.36
C SER A 34 -8.15 6.73 13.06
N THR A 35 -7.55 7.85 12.66
CA THR A 35 -6.10 7.96 12.46
C THR A 35 -5.38 7.93 13.81
N GLY A 36 -4.35 7.10 13.96
CA GLY A 36 -3.58 6.99 15.20
C GLY A 36 -4.07 5.92 16.18
N ASP A 37 -5.17 5.25 15.89
CA ASP A 37 -5.58 4.07 16.66
C ASP A 37 -4.69 2.86 16.30
N VAL A 38 -4.30 2.10 17.32
CA VAL A 38 -3.30 1.02 17.27
C VAL A 38 -3.71 -0.10 16.29
N ILE A 39 -5.00 -0.22 16.02
CA ILE A 39 -5.58 -1.24 15.15
C ILE A 39 -5.85 -0.75 13.72
N SER A 40 -5.89 0.56 13.46
CA SER A 40 -6.25 1.11 12.15
C SER A 40 -5.34 0.62 11.04
N GLN A 41 -4.04 0.58 11.29
CA GLN A 41 -3.05 0.07 10.33
C GLN A 41 -3.28 -1.41 10.01
N LYS A 42 -3.58 -2.22 11.03
CA LYS A 42 -3.84 -3.66 10.83
C LYS A 42 -5.11 -3.90 10.04
N LEU A 43 -6.16 -3.11 10.30
CA LEU A 43 -7.42 -3.19 9.53
C LEU A 43 -7.20 -2.80 8.07
N PHE A 44 -6.47 -1.70 7.83
CA PHE A 44 -6.13 -1.28 6.49
C PHE A 44 -5.35 -2.37 5.74
N LEU A 45 -4.29 -2.90 6.34
CA LEU A 45 -3.48 -3.98 5.76
C LEU A 45 -4.33 -5.22 5.45
N ALA A 46 -5.23 -5.60 6.35
CA ALA A 46 -6.14 -6.73 6.14
C ALA A 46 -7.10 -6.52 4.96
N CYS A 47 -7.55 -5.29 4.72
CA CYS A 47 -8.40 -4.96 3.57
C CYS A 47 -7.64 -5.02 2.24
N VAL A 48 -6.40 -4.50 2.21
CA VAL A 48 -5.62 -4.43 0.96
C VAL A 48 -4.92 -5.74 0.61
N ASP A 49 -4.73 -6.66 1.56
CA ASP A 49 -4.07 -7.95 1.35
C ASP A 49 -4.71 -8.76 0.21
N GLN A 50 -6.04 -8.78 0.14
CA GLN A 50 -6.77 -9.46 -0.94
C GLN A 50 -6.49 -8.83 -2.31
N ILE A 51 -6.35 -7.51 -2.37
CA ILE A 51 -6.05 -6.79 -3.62
C ILE A 51 -4.62 -7.07 -4.07
N LEU A 52 -3.66 -7.09 -3.15
CA LEU A 52 -2.27 -7.44 -3.45
C LEU A 52 -2.13 -8.89 -3.93
N PHE A 53 -2.89 -9.81 -3.34
CA PHE A 53 -2.96 -11.19 -3.80
C PHE A 53 -3.53 -11.28 -5.22
N GLU A 54 -4.67 -10.63 -5.50
CA GLU A 54 -5.29 -10.60 -6.84
C GLU A 54 -4.35 -9.97 -7.89
N LEU A 55 -3.58 -8.93 -7.53
CA LEU A 55 -2.56 -8.35 -8.42
C LEU A 55 -1.46 -9.34 -8.77
N ASN A 56 -0.95 -10.06 -7.77
CA ASN A 56 0.08 -11.08 -7.98
C ASN A 56 -0.44 -12.24 -8.84
N GLU A 57 -1.68 -12.69 -8.66
CA GLU A 57 -2.31 -13.69 -9.53
C GLU A 57 -2.46 -13.21 -10.98
N LYS A 58 -2.69 -11.92 -11.19
CA LYS A 58 -2.70 -11.29 -12.53
C LYS A 58 -1.31 -11.06 -13.12
N GLY A 59 -0.24 -11.46 -12.43
CA GLY A 59 1.14 -11.36 -12.89
C GLY A 59 1.80 -10.00 -12.63
N TYR A 60 1.16 -9.11 -11.88
CA TYR A 60 1.77 -7.84 -11.48
C TYR A 60 2.77 -8.07 -10.35
N ARG A 61 3.84 -7.28 -10.35
CA ARG A 61 4.74 -7.14 -9.20
C ARG A 61 4.44 -5.80 -8.54
N ALA A 62 4.08 -5.85 -7.27
CA ALA A 62 3.68 -4.69 -6.50
C ALA A 62 4.41 -4.67 -5.15
N VAL A 63 4.72 -3.47 -4.69
CA VAL A 63 5.21 -3.19 -3.33
C VAL A 63 4.32 -2.11 -2.74
N MET A 64 3.86 -2.34 -1.52
CA MET A 64 2.99 -1.41 -0.81
C MET A 64 3.56 -1.12 0.56
N TYR A 65 3.53 0.15 0.96
CA TYR A 65 3.87 0.59 2.30
C TYR A 65 2.84 1.62 2.76
N ALA A 66 2.07 1.27 3.80
CA ALA A 66 0.85 2.00 4.13
C ALA A 66 -0.01 2.20 2.86
N ASP A 67 -0.45 3.42 2.56
CA ASP A 67 -1.23 3.77 1.39
C ASP A 67 -0.41 3.98 0.09
N ASP A 68 0.91 4.02 0.18
CA ASP A 68 1.79 4.15 -0.98
C ASP A 68 1.96 2.79 -1.68
N LEU A 69 1.55 2.72 -2.95
CA LEU A 69 1.61 1.52 -3.78
C LEU A 69 2.45 1.79 -5.04
N THR A 70 3.49 0.99 -5.23
CA THR A 70 4.27 0.93 -6.49
C THR A 70 3.97 -0.36 -7.21
N VAL A 71 3.63 -0.28 -8.50
CA VAL A 71 3.33 -1.45 -9.35
C VAL A 71 4.18 -1.41 -10.62
N LEU A 72 4.81 -2.54 -10.95
CA LEU A 72 5.47 -2.72 -12.25
C LEU A 72 4.41 -3.02 -13.30
N HIS A 73 4.39 -2.20 -14.36
CA HIS A 73 3.51 -2.37 -15.50
C HIS A 73 4.30 -2.41 -16.81
N LYS A 74 3.67 -2.89 -17.88
CA LYS A 74 4.30 -2.87 -19.20
C LYS A 74 4.35 -1.45 -19.75
N ARG A 75 5.35 -1.18 -20.58
CA ARG A 75 5.49 0.09 -21.29
C ARG A 75 4.23 0.38 -22.12
N GLY A 76 3.70 1.59 -21.99
CA GLY A 76 2.46 2.00 -22.69
C GLY A 76 1.15 1.57 -22.01
N GLU A 77 1.20 0.70 -20.99
CA GLU A 77 0.00 0.22 -20.28
C GLU A 77 -0.29 1.02 -18.98
N TYR A 78 0.31 2.21 -18.82
CA TYR A 78 0.19 3.02 -17.61
C TYR A 78 -1.27 3.30 -17.24
N HIS A 79 -2.04 3.92 -18.14
CA HIS A 79 -3.43 4.27 -17.88
C HIS A 79 -4.32 3.05 -17.65
N GLN A 80 -4.08 1.95 -18.38
CA GLN A 80 -4.81 0.70 -18.21
C GLN A 80 -4.54 0.09 -16.83
N THR A 81 -3.29 0.17 -16.37
CA THR A 81 -2.91 -0.28 -15.02
C THR A 81 -3.58 0.56 -13.95
N VAL A 82 -3.58 1.89 -14.08
CA VAL A 82 -4.24 2.79 -13.12
C VAL A 82 -5.74 2.52 -13.04
N GLU A 83 -6.43 2.33 -14.17
CA GLU A 83 -7.86 2.01 -14.17
C GLU A 83 -8.16 0.63 -13.60
N LEU A 84 -7.32 -0.38 -13.88
CA LEU A 84 -7.43 -1.70 -13.27
C LEU A 84 -7.34 -1.59 -11.74
N LEU A 85 -6.31 -0.88 -11.24
CA LEU A 85 -6.11 -0.67 -9.82
C LEU A 85 -7.30 0.09 -9.21
N ALA A 86 -7.77 1.17 -9.86
CA ALA A 86 -8.90 1.94 -9.36
C ALA A 86 -10.15 1.07 -9.18
N ASN A 87 -10.46 0.22 -10.17
CA ASN A 87 -11.56 -0.73 -10.09
C ASN A 87 -11.37 -1.78 -8.98
N MET A 88 -10.14 -2.29 -8.80
CA MET A 88 -9.84 -3.27 -7.76
C MET A 88 -10.00 -2.69 -6.35
N PHE A 89 -9.43 -1.51 -6.10
CA PHE A 89 -9.53 -0.83 -4.80
C PHE A 89 -10.96 -0.36 -4.50
N GLN A 90 -11.73 0.04 -5.53
CA GLN A 90 -13.13 0.41 -5.36
C GLN A 90 -13.99 -0.75 -4.83
N LYS A 91 -13.68 -2.00 -5.17
CA LYS A 91 -14.40 -3.19 -4.65
C LYS A 91 -14.32 -3.32 -3.13
N ILE A 92 -13.24 -2.81 -2.52
CA ILE A 92 -13.05 -2.81 -1.06
C ILE A 92 -13.37 -1.44 -0.42
N GLY A 93 -13.99 -0.54 -1.18
CA GLY A 93 -14.41 0.77 -0.70
C GLY A 93 -13.27 1.80 -0.58
N LEU A 94 -12.12 1.55 -1.21
CA LEU A 94 -11.00 2.49 -1.29
C LEU A 94 -10.99 3.21 -2.64
N VAL A 95 -10.47 4.46 -2.65
CA VAL A 95 -10.39 5.30 -3.85
C VAL A 95 -8.94 5.68 -4.09
N ILE A 96 -8.46 5.49 -5.31
CA ILE A 96 -7.13 5.92 -5.72
C ILE A 96 -7.14 7.42 -6.04
N ASN A 97 -6.15 8.14 -5.53
CA ASN A 97 -5.91 9.52 -5.91
C ASN A 97 -5.16 9.58 -7.26
N LYS A 98 -5.92 9.65 -8.36
CA LYS A 98 -5.37 9.64 -9.72
C LYS A 98 -4.43 10.82 -10.00
N ASP A 99 -4.61 11.95 -9.32
CA ASP A 99 -3.76 13.14 -9.51
C ASP A 99 -2.35 12.95 -8.95
N LYS A 100 -2.17 11.97 -8.06
CA LYS A 100 -0.86 11.57 -7.51
C LYS A 100 -0.27 10.34 -8.21
N CYS A 101 -0.97 9.76 -9.18
CA CYS A 101 -0.45 8.63 -9.93
C CYS A 101 0.55 9.13 -10.98
N GLU A 102 1.73 8.54 -10.99
CA GLU A 102 2.77 8.85 -11.96
C GLU A 102 3.32 7.56 -12.57
N GLY A 103 3.67 7.62 -13.86
CA GLY A 103 4.27 6.52 -14.59
C GLY A 103 5.71 6.87 -14.97
N THR A 104 6.66 6.06 -14.52
CA THR A 104 8.08 6.27 -14.79
C THR A 104 8.61 5.14 -15.68
N ASP A 105 9.28 5.50 -16.78
CA ASP A 105 10.00 4.57 -17.64
C ASP A 105 11.51 4.65 -17.33
N PRO A 106 12.05 3.71 -16.54
CA PRO A 106 13.43 3.76 -16.12
C PRO A 106 14.42 3.53 -17.29
N SER A 107 13.94 3.04 -18.43
CA SER A 107 14.76 2.76 -19.63
C SER A 107 14.89 3.94 -20.59
N SER A 108 14.21 5.05 -20.31
CA SER A 108 14.10 6.20 -21.22
C SER A 108 15.36 7.05 -21.38
N GLY A 109 16.49 6.69 -20.76
CA GLY A 109 17.81 7.32 -20.96
C GLY A 109 17.95 8.75 -20.43
N ASN A 110 16.84 9.43 -20.14
CA ASN A 110 16.82 10.67 -19.38
C ASN A 110 16.96 10.37 -17.89
N THR A 111 17.62 11.27 -17.17
CA THR A 111 17.83 11.27 -15.70
C THR A 111 16.54 11.16 -14.86
N THR A 112 15.37 11.10 -15.49
CA THR A 112 14.03 10.86 -14.93
C THR A 112 13.69 9.38 -14.71
N GLY A 113 14.58 8.44 -15.05
CA GLY A 113 14.36 7.00 -14.88
C GLY A 113 14.43 6.48 -13.44
N VAL A 114 14.18 7.35 -12.46
CA VAL A 114 14.29 7.08 -11.03
C VAL A 114 12.92 7.26 -10.40
N ILE A 115 12.47 6.26 -9.65
CA ILE A 115 11.25 6.29 -8.85
C ILE A 115 11.66 6.64 -7.42
N GLU A 116 11.09 7.69 -6.83
CA GLU A 116 11.20 7.91 -5.40
C GLU A 116 10.17 7.04 -4.67
N PHE A 117 10.63 6.14 -3.81
CA PHE A 117 9.76 5.34 -2.96
C PHE A 117 10.31 5.34 -1.54
N LEU A 118 9.50 5.83 -0.59
CA LEU A 118 9.88 6.00 0.82
C LEU A 118 11.17 6.83 1.01
N GLY A 119 11.33 7.88 0.20
CA GLY A 119 12.51 8.74 0.20
C GLY A 119 13.77 8.12 -0.39
N GLN A 120 13.66 6.95 -1.04
CA GLN A 120 14.77 6.28 -1.73
C GLN A 120 14.57 6.33 -3.24
N ASN A 121 15.65 6.61 -3.95
CA ASN A 121 15.68 6.66 -5.40
C ASN A 121 15.96 5.27 -5.99
N ILE A 122 15.00 4.71 -6.71
CA ILE A 122 15.07 3.39 -7.36
C ILE A 122 15.21 3.59 -8.86
N GLY A 123 16.30 3.11 -9.46
CA GLY A 123 16.55 3.17 -10.91
C GLY A 123 17.16 1.86 -11.43
N ILE A 124 17.33 1.73 -12.74
CA ILE A 124 17.86 0.49 -13.38
C ILE A 124 19.22 0.06 -12.80
N ASN A 125 20.01 1.02 -12.33
CA ASN A 125 21.34 0.80 -11.75
C ASN A 125 21.41 1.08 -10.24
N SER A 126 20.28 1.24 -9.56
CA SER A 126 20.30 1.45 -8.11
C SER A 126 20.63 0.15 -7.39
N GLU A 127 21.49 0.19 -6.37
CA GLU A 127 21.67 -0.93 -5.45
C GLU A 127 20.30 -1.39 -4.90
N PRO A 128 20.10 -2.69 -4.58
CA PRO A 128 18.86 -3.15 -3.99
C PRO A 128 18.49 -2.30 -2.76
N ILE A 129 17.22 -1.90 -2.63
CA ILE A 129 16.73 -1.01 -1.55
C ILE A 129 17.15 -1.53 -0.17
N ALA A 130 17.11 -2.86 0.04
CA ALA A 130 17.54 -3.48 1.28
C ALA A 130 19.00 -3.15 1.66
N VAL A 131 19.89 -3.09 0.67
CA VAL A 131 21.30 -2.73 0.85
C VAL A 131 21.44 -1.24 1.17
N GLN A 132 20.68 -0.38 0.49
CA GLN A 132 20.68 1.06 0.75
C GLN A 132 20.19 1.38 2.17
N ILE A 133 19.09 0.76 2.60
CA ILE A 133 18.53 0.90 3.96
C ILE A 133 19.54 0.42 5.00
N GLN A 134 20.18 -0.72 4.77
CA GLN A 134 21.17 -1.26 5.70
C GLN A 134 22.37 -0.31 5.89
N LYS A 135 22.87 0.29 4.81
CA LYS A 135 23.94 1.30 4.88
C LYS A 135 23.51 2.54 5.68
N GLN A 136 22.29 3.03 5.47
CA GLN A 136 21.75 4.18 6.21
C GLN A 136 21.57 3.91 7.70
N LEU A 137 21.18 2.69 8.07
CA LEU A 137 21.07 2.29 9.48
C LEU A 137 22.45 2.19 10.13
N GLN A 138 23.47 1.71 9.41
CA GLN A 138 24.83 1.61 9.92
C GLN A 138 25.50 2.97 10.13
N THR A 139 25.23 3.96 9.27
CA THR A 139 25.77 5.33 9.42
C THR A 139 25.10 6.15 10.53
N ARG A 140 23.90 5.77 10.99
CA ARG A 140 23.20 6.46 12.09
C ARG A 140 23.55 5.95 13.49
N ILE A 141 24.31 4.86 13.58
CA ILE A 141 24.73 4.24 14.85
C ILE A 141 26.13 4.73 15.29
N ASN A 142 26.83 5.48 14.43
CA ASN A 142 28.09 6.16 14.75
C ASN A 142 27.87 7.66 14.92
#